data_AF-A0A545THR5-F1
#
_entry.id   AF-A0A545THR5-F1
#
_cell.length_a   1.000
_cell.length_b   1.000
_cell.length_c   1.000
_cell.angle_alpha   90.00
_cell.angle_beta   90.00
_cell.angle_gamma   90.00
#
_symmetry.space_group_name_H-M   'P 1'
#
loop_
_entity.id
_entity.type
_entity.pdbx_description
1 polymer ?
#
loop_
_entity_poly.entity_id
_entity_poly.type
_entity_poly.pdbx_seq_one_letter_code
_entity_poly.pdbx_strand_id
1 'polypeptide(L)'
;MSEVQIMRYLITCTWLYQGIFPKLVHIAPLEWLISGSLGFDDATTVLFIKISGILECLWALVFFKLYQYLQVLWLNILALVGLFAAVVILQPSLLIEAFNPVTTNALLIGMTLVLMRSLAKSNQLKQV
;
A
#
# COMPACT_ATOMS: atom_id res chain seq x y z
N MET A 1 -20.32 7.77 -11.23
CA MET A 1 -18.88 7.94 -10.88
C MET A 1 -18.05 7.22 -11.92
N SER A 2 -16.99 7.82 -12.48
CA SER A 2 -16.20 7.15 -13.53
C SER A 2 -15.31 6.05 -12.94
N GLU A 3 -14.95 5.05 -13.75
CA GLU A 3 -14.03 3.96 -13.38
C GLU A 3 -12.73 4.49 -12.76
N VAL A 4 -12.18 5.55 -13.36
CA VAL A 4 -10.96 6.24 -12.88
C VAL A 4 -11.13 6.72 -11.44
N GLN A 5 -12.27 7.32 -11.10
CA GLN A 5 -12.53 7.82 -9.76
C GLN A 5 -12.73 6.67 -8.75
N ILE A 6 -13.43 5.61 -9.16
CA ILE A 6 -13.59 4.40 -8.34
C ILE A 6 -12.21 3.84 -7.95
N MET A 7 -11.33 3.64 -8.93
CA MET A 7 -9.98 3.12 -8.66
C MET A 7 -9.13 4.08 -7.83
N ARG A 8 -9.19 5.38 -8.12
CA ARG A 8 -8.49 6.41 -7.34
C ARG A 8 -8.88 6.31 -5.87
N TYR A 9 -10.18 6.27 -5.57
CA TYR A 9 -10.67 6.21 -4.20
C TYR A 9 -10.34 4.87 -3.53
N LEU A 10 -10.55 3.73 -4.20
CA LEU A 10 -10.27 2.42 -3.60
C LEU A 10 -8.78 2.25 -3.23
N ILE A 11 -7.87 2.64 -4.11
CA ILE A 11 -6.43 2.56 -3.83
C ILE A 11 -6.06 3.51 -2.69
N THR A 12 -6.52 4.77 -2.77
CA THR A 12 -6.25 5.78 -1.73
C THR A 12 -6.78 5.36 -0.36
N CYS A 13 -8.04 4.93 -0.29
CA CYS A 13 -8.68 4.52 0.95
C CYS A 13 -8.01 3.29 1.55
N THR A 14 -7.52 2.35 0.72
CA THR A 14 -6.78 1.19 1.22
C THR A 14 -5.47 1.61 1.88
N TRP A 15 -4.68 2.49 1.26
CA TRP A 15 -3.45 3.00 1.88
C TRP A 15 -3.73 3.80 3.16
N LEU A 16 -4.76 4.65 3.17
CA LEU A 16 -5.18 5.35 4.39
C LEU A 16 -5.60 4.37 5.49
N TYR A 17 -6.37 3.35 5.15
CA TYR A 17 -6.84 2.39 6.14
C TYR A 17 -5.67 1.61 6.76
N GLN A 18 -4.76 1.10 5.92
CA GLN A 18 -3.57 0.36 6.37
C GLN A 18 -2.60 1.23 7.17
N GLY A 19 -2.49 2.53 6.86
CA GLY A 19 -1.67 3.45 7.62
C GLY A 19 -2.31 3.81 8.97
N ILE A 20 -3.61 4.10 8.98
CA ILE A 20 -4.29 4.62 10.16
C ILE A 20 -4.61 3.51 11.16
N PHE A 21 -5.35 2.48 10.74
CA PHE A 21 -5.98 1.57 11.69
C PHE A 21 -5.03 0.56 12.30
N PRO A 22 -4.28 -0.26 11.53
CA PRO A 22 -3.43 -1.30 12.09
C PRO A 22 -2.05 -0.78 12.56
N LYS A 23 -1.75 0.51 12.34
CA LYS A 23 -0.47 1.12 12.74
C LYS A 23 -0.66 2.31 13.69
N LEU A 24 -1.36 3.37 13.30
CA LEU A 24 -1.44 4.62 14.09
C LEU A 24 -2.45 4.57 15.24
N VAL A 25 -3.67 4.07 15.01
CA VAL A 25 -4.72 3.99 16.04
C VAL A 25 -4.47 2.81 16.97
N HIS A 26 -4.27 1.63 16.39
CA HIS A 26 -4.03 0.39 17.13
C HIS A 26 -2.93 -0.39 16.42
N ILE A 27 -1.87 -0.77 17.13
CA ILE A 27 -0.85 -1.63 16.53
C ILE A 27 -1.42 -3.04 16.46
N ALA A 28 -1.73 -3.49 15.25
CA ALA A 28 -2.22 -4.84 15.04
C ALA A 28 -1.13 -5.87 15.36
N PRO A 29 -1.48 -7.05 15.92
CA PRO A 29 -0.51 -8.11 16.21
C PRO A 29 0.32 -8.52 14.99
N LEU A 30 -0.26 -8.44 13.79
CA LEU A 30 0.41 -8.77 12.54
C LEU A 30 1.55 -7.79 12.20
N GLU A 31 1.32 -6.49 12.37
CA GLU A 31 2.32 -5.44 12.13
C GLU A 31 3.46 -5.55 13.14
N TRP A 32 3.14 -5.91 14.39
CA TRP A 32 4.13 -6.23 15.41
C TRP A 32 4.98 -7.44 15.00
N LEU A 33 4.34 -8.53 14.59
CA LEU A 33 5.01 -9.77 14.19
C LEU A 33 6.00 -9.53 13.04
N ILE A 34 5.56 -8.82 12.00
CA ILE A 34 6.41 -8.49 10.84
C ILE A 34 7.56 -7.58 11.27
N SER A 35 7.28 -6.48 11.98
CA SER A 35 8.32 -5.50 12.31
C SER A 35 9.30 -6.02 13.36
N GLY A 36 8.84 -6.81 14.33
CA GLY A 36 9.68 -7.44 15.35
C GLY A 36 10.62 -8.51 14.78
N SER A 37 10.30 -9.11 13.63
CA SER A 37 11.18 -10.07 12.95
C SER A 37 12.51 -9.46 12.47
N LEU A 38 12.61 -8.12 12.42
CA LEU A 38 13.84 -7.39 12.13
C LEU A 38 14.85 -7.42 13.28
N GLY A 39 14.49 -7.96 14.45
CA GLY A 39 15.36 -8.05 15.64
C GLY A 39 15.48 -6.73 16.41
N PHE A 40 14.53 -5.82 16.23
CA PHE A 40 14.43 -4.58 17.00
C PHE A 40 13.93 -4.85 18.43
N ASP A 41 14.27 -3.96 19.36
CA ASP A 41 13.64 -3.93 20.67
C ASP A 41 12.20 -3.38 20.57
N ASP A 42 11.42 -3.54 21.64
CA ASP A 42 10.00 -3.19 21.67
C ASP A 42 9.76 -1.71 21.32
N ALA A 43 10.58 -0.80 21.86
CA ALA A 43 10.41 0.63 21.63
C ALA A 43 10.69 1.01 20.17
N THR A 44 11.76 0.46 19.57
CA THR A 44 12.09 0.69 18.16
C THR A 44 11.08 0.05 17.23
N THR A 45 10.56 -1.13 17.57
CA THR A 45 9.48 -1.80 16.81
C THR A 45 8.23 -0.94 16.75
N VAL A 46 7.78 -0.41 17.89
CA VAL A 46 6.65 0.54 17.94
C VAL A 46 6.91 1.75 17.07
N LEU A 47 8.09 2.37 17.21
CA LEU A 47 8.44 3.56 16.45
C LEU A 47 8.44 3.30 14.94
N PHE A 48 9.02 2.17 14.51
CA PHE A 48 9.06 1.76 13.12
C PHE A 48 7.66 1.57 12.54
N ILE A 49 6.77 0.89 13.26
CA ILE A 49 5.37 0.69 12.85
C ILE A 49 4.64 2.04 12.71
N LYS A 50 4.80 2.95 13.68
CA LYS A 50 4.16 4.27 13.63
C LYS A 50 4.68 5.11 12.47
N ILE A 51 5.98 5.12 12.23
CA ILE A 51 6.58 5.84 11.08
C ILE A 51 6.07 5.25 9.77
N SER A 52 6.05 3.92 9.64
CA SER A 52 5.47 3.25 8.48
C SER A 52 4.02 3.69 8.24
N GLY A 53 3.18 3.72 9.28
CA GLY A 53 1.80 4.19 9.18
C GLY A 53 1.66 5.64 8.70
N ILE A 54 2.55 6.54 9.15
CA ILE A 54 2.60 7.93 8.66
C ILE A 54 2.96 7.95 7.18
N LEU A 55 3.98 7.20 6.76
CA LEU A 55 4.42 7.13 5.37
C LEU A 55 3.33 6.57 4.44
N GLU A 56 2.59 5.55 4.88
CA GLU A 56 1.44 5.00 4.14
C GLU A 56 0.33 6.06 3.96
N CYS A 57 0.03 6.84 5.01
CA CYS A 57 -0.94 7.93 4.91
C CYS A 57 -0.48 9.04 3.97
N LEU A 58 0.79 9.43 4.06
CA LEU A 58 1.38 10.44 3.17
C LEU A 58 1.36 9.95 1.71
N TRP A 59 1.71 8.69 1.48
CA TRP A 59 1.63 8.07 0.16
C TRP A 59 0.20 8.07 -0.38
N ALA A 60 -0.79 7.77 0.46
CA ALA A 60 -2.20 7.85 0.05
C ALA A 60 -2.59 9.26 -0.43
N LEU A 61 -2.15 10.32 0.26
CA LEU A 61 -2.43 11.71 -0.14
C LEU A 61 -1.70 12.08 -1.44
N VAL A 62 -0.46 11.64 -1.61
CA VAL A 62 0.32 11.81 -2.85
C VAL A 62 -0.39 11.11 -4.00
N PHE A 63 -0.75 9.83 -3.83
CA PHE A 63 -1.46 9.05 -4.83
C PHE A 63 -2.80 9.72 -5.19
N PHE A 64 -3.58 10.12 -4.20
CA PHE A 64 -4.87 10.78 -4.40
C PHE A 64 -4.79 12.02 -5.29
N LYS A 65 -3.77 12.86 -5.08
CA LYS A 65 -3.59 14.11 -5.82
C LYS A 65 -2.93 13.88 -7.18
N LEU A 66 -2.01 12.93 -7.27
CA LEU A 66 -1.11 12.77 -8.43
C LEU A 66 -1.33 11.46 -9.22
N TYR A 67 -2.46 10.77 -9.01
CA TYR A 67 -2.82 9.50 -9.69
C TYR A 67 -2.75 9.53 -11.22
N GLN A 68 -2.82 10.71 -11.85
CA GLN A 68 -2.74 10.86 -13.30
C GLN A 68 -1.31 10.75 -13.85
N TYR A 69 -0.28 10.86 -13.00
CA TYR A 69 1.11 10.79 -13.43
C TYR A 69 1.57 9.32 -13.51
N LEU A 70 2.15 8.96 -14.66
CA LEU A 70 2.64 7.61 -14.92
C LEU A 70 3.65 7.14 -13.85
N GLN A 71 4.51 8.05 -13.38
CA GLN A 71 5.50 7.77 -12.33
C GLN A 71 4.85 7.37 -11.01
N VAL A 72 3.75 8.03 -10.62
CA VAL A 72 3.03 7.73 -9.37
C VAL A 72 2.39 6.36 -9.42
N LEU A 73 1.84 5.98 -10.58
CA LEU A 73 1.26 4.65 -10.79
C LEU A 73 2.33 3.55 -10.69
N TRP A 74 3.51 3.76 -11.30
CA TRP A 74 4.62 2.81 -11.19
C TRP A 74 5.21 2.74 -9.79
N LEU A 75 5.39 3.87 -9.11
CA LEU A 75 5.83 3.91 -7.73
C LEU A 75 4.86 3.16 -6.81
N ASN A 76 3.55 3.26 -7.05
CA ASN A 76 2.55 2.49 -6.30
C ASN A 76 2.76 0.98 -6.48
N ILE A 77 2.95 0.52 -7.73
CA ILE A 77 3.21 -0.89 -8.01
C ILE A 77 4.51 -1.35 -7.34
N LEU A 78 5.58 -0.57 -7.43
CA LEU A 78 6.87 -0.89 -6.80
C LEU A 78 6.77 -0.95 -5.28
N ALA A 79 6.04 -0.02 -4.66
CA ALA A 79 5.80 -0.04 -3.22
C ALA A 79 5.07 -1.30 -2.78
N LEU A 80 4.01 -1.69 -3.50
CA LEU A 80 3.23 -2.92 -3.20
C LEU A 80 4.07 -4.19 -3.40
N VAL A 81 4.89 -4.25 -4.45
CA VAL A 81 5.83 -5.36 -4.66
C VAL A 81 6.88 -5.42 -3.55
N GLY A 82 7.41 -4.26 -3.13
CA GLY A 82 8.37 -4.17 -2.03
C GLY A 82 7.78 -4.64 -0.69
N LEU A 83 6.58 -4.17 -0.35
CA LEU A 83 5.86 -4.62 0.86
C LEU A 83 5.56 -6.12 0.81
N PHE A 84 5.14 -6.63 -0.35
CA PHE A 84 4.92 -8.06 -0.54
C PHE A 84 6.22 -8.86 -0.33
N ALA A 85 7.31 -8.44 -0.96
CA ALA A 85 8.62 -9.09 -0.81
C ALA A 85 9.11 -9.06 0.65
N ALA A 86 8.89 -7.96 1.36
CA ALA A 86 9.19 -7.87 2.78
C ALA A 86 8.47 -8.96 3.59
N VAL A 87 7.17 -9.18 3.35
CA VAL A 87 6.43 -10.25 4.05
C VAL A 87 6.94 -11.64 3.65
N VAL A 88 7.23 -11.87 2.36
CA VAL A 88 7.78 -13.16 1.89
C VAL A 88 9.08 -13.51 2.60
N ILE A 89 9.95 -12.53 2.83
CA ILE A 89 11.26 -12.72 3.47
C ILE A 89 11.14 -12.84 4.99
N LEU A 90 10.36 -11.94 5.61
CA LEU A 90 10.32 -11.77 7.06
C LEU A 90 9.32 -12.71 7.73
N GLN A 91 8.16 -12.93 7.14
CA GLN A 91 7.10 -13.75 7.73
C GLN A 91 6.28 -14.49 6.65
N PRO A 92 6.86 -15.51 5.99
CA PRO A 92 6.22 -16.23 4.88
C PRO A 92 4.96 -17.00 5.28
N SER A 93 4.78 -17.32 6.57
CA SER A 93 3.55 -17.99 7.04
C SER A 93 2.29 -17.14 6.82
N LEU A 94 2.41 -15.81 6.74
CA LEU A 94 1.28 -14.91 6.51
C LEU A 94 0.72 -15.01 5.09
N LEU A 95 1.46 -15.60 4.15
CA LEU A 95 1.05 -15.70 2.75
C LEU A 95 -0.17 -16.61 2.55
N ILE A 96 -0.43 -17.52 3.48
CA ILE A 96 -1.50 -18.53 3.40
C ILE A 96 -2.69 -18.23 4.34
N GLU A 97 -2.67 -17.10 5.05
CA GLU A 97 -3.79 -16.69 5.90
C GLU A 97 -5.00 -16.24 5.06
N ALA A 98 -6.19 -16.24 5.66
CA ALA A 98 -7.43 -15.88 4.97
C ALA A 98 -7.41 -14.42 4.44
N PHE A 99 -6.75 -13.52 5.17
CA PHE A 99 -6.56 -12.12 4.80
C PHE A 99 -5.06 -11.83 4.65
N ASN A 100 -4.47 -12.36 3.59
CA ASN A 100 -3.03 -12.32 3.36
C ASN A 100 -2.59 -11.13 2.48
N PRO A 101 -1.28 -10.80 2.49
CA PRO A 101 -0.73 -9.77 1.63
C PRO A 101 -0.66 -10.18 0.15
N VAL A 102 -0.77 -11.46 -0.22
CA VAL A 102 -0.78 -11.87 -1.64
C VAL A 102 -2.00 -11.26 -2.34
N THR A 103 -3.19 -11.50 -1.78
CA THR A 103 -4.45 -11.04 -2.38
C THR A 103 -4.56 -9.52 -2.33
N THR A 104 -4.20 -8.90 -1.22
CA THR A 104 -4.25 -7.44 -1.05
C THR A 104 -3.34 -6.73 -2.06
N ASN A 105 -2.07 -7.14 -2.17
CA ASN A 105 -1.14 -6.52 -3.12
C ASN A 105 -1.53 -6.81 -4.57
N ALA A 106 -1.92 -8.03 -4.90
CA ALA A 106 -2.35 -8.38 -6.26
C ALA A 106 -3.57 -7.56 -6.71
N LEU A 107 -4.56 -7.36 -5.83
CA LEU A 107 -5.73 -6.54 -6.11
C LEU A 107 -5.34 -5.08 -6.34
N LEU A 108 -4.52 -4.48 -5.48
CA LEU A 108 -4.11 -3.08 -5.63
C LEU A 108 -3.22 -2.84 -6.86
N ILE A 109 -2.32 -3.78 -7.17
CA ILE A 109 -1.52 -3.74 -8.41
C ILE A 109 -2.44 -3.83 -9.63
N GLY A 110 -3.36 -4.81 -9.65
CA GLY A 110 -4.35 -4.96 -10.71
C GLY A 110 -5.21 -3.71 -10.89
N MET A 111 -5.66 -3.10 -9.79
CA MET A 111 -6.41 -1.84 -9.82
C MET A 111 -5.57 -0.70 -10.39
N THR A 112 -4.28 -0.63 -10.06
CA THR A 112 -3.36 0.38 -10.59
C THR A 112 -3.17 0.22 -12.09
N LEU A 113 -3.03 -1.01 -12.60
CA LEU A 113 -2.90 -1.30 -14.03
C LEU A 113 -4.17 -0.93 -14.81
N VAL A 114 -5.36 -1.26 -14.26
CA VAL A 114 -6.63 -0.86 -14.87
C VAL A 114 -6.80 0.66 -14.86
N LEU A 115 -6.47 1.33 -13.75
CA LEU A 115 -6.46 2.79 -13.67
C LEU A 115 -5.53 3.42 -14.72
N MET A 116 -4.32 2.89 -14.86
CA MET A 116 -3.35 3.32 -15.88
C MET A 116 -3.92 3.20 -17.29
N ARG A 117 -4.55 2.06 -17.61
CA ARG A 117 -5.18 1.81 -18.91
C ARG A 117 -6.36 2.76 -19.16
N SER A 118 -7.21 2.98 -18.17
CA SER A 118 -8.37 3.88 -18.29
C SER A 118 -7.95 5.34 -18.45
N LEU A 119 -6.88 5.78 -17.77
CA LEU A 119 -6.27 7.10 -17.96
C LEU A 119 -5.66 7.27 -19.35
N ALA A 120 -4.96 6.25 -19.86
CA ALA A 120 -4.40 6.27 -21.21
C ALA A 120 -5.51 6.36 -22.28
N LYS A 121 -6.57 5.56 -22.15
CA LYS A 121 -7.72 5.56 -23.07
C LYS A 121 -8.45 6.90 -23.11
N SER A 122 -8.44 7.65 -22.01
CA SER A 122 -9.09 8.96 -21.89
C SER A 122 -8.16 10.14 -22.15
N ASN A 123 -6.90 9.91 -22.58
CA ASN A 123 -5.87 10.95 -22.73
C ASN A 123 -5.65 11.79 -21.46
N GLN A 124 -5.86 11.19 -20.28
CA GLN A 124 -5.66 11.81 -18.97
C GLN A 124 -4.35 11.36 -18.30
N LEU A 125 -3.66 10.38 -18.89
CA LEU A 125 -2.37 9.90 -18.41
C LEU A 125 -1.27 10.92 -18.72
N LYS A 126 -0.58 11.38 -17.69
CA LYS A 126 0.51 12.35 -17.79
C LYS A 126 1.85 11.63 -17.76
N GLN A 127 2.66 11.87 -18.79
CA GLN A 127 4.10 11.70 -18.76
C GLN A 127 4.66 13.08 -18.37
N VAL A 128 5.70 13.12 -17.52
CA VAL A 128 6.24 14.33 -16.87
C VAL A 128 6.14 15.60 -17.73
#